data_AF-A0AAD4E9T7-F1
#
_entry.id   AF-A0AAD4E9T7-F1
#
_cell.length_a   1.000
_cell.length_b   1.000
_cell.length_c   1.000
_cell.angle_alpha   90.00
_cell.angle_beta   90.00
_cell.angle_gamma   90.00
#
_symmetry.space_group_name_H-M   'P 1'
#
loop_
_entity.id
_entity.type
_entity.pdbx_description
1 polymer ?
#
loop_
_entity_poly.entity_id
_entity_poly.type
_entity_poly.pdbx_seq_one_letter_code
_entity_poly.pdbx_strand_id
1 'polypeptide(L)'
;IFMLITASAPTNNVLGAINGLGQTSASVARVVGPTLATSLFAVSKELNLLGGNAVFVVLIVLAGGLRWLASQLPDEVQDRDE
;
A
#
# COMPACT_ATOMS: atom_id res chain seq x y z
N ILE A 1 3.01 -11.75 2.46
CA ILE A 1 2.77 -11.15 3.80
C ILE A 1 2.47 -12.24 4.83
N PHE A 2 1.33 -12.95 4.80
CA PHE A 2 1.05 -14.04 5.77
C PHE A 2 2.15 -15.11 5.90
N MET A 3 2.73 -15.52 4.77
CA MET A 3 3.77 -16.56 4.70
C MET A 3 5.07 -16.20 5.45
N LEU A 4 5.49 -14.93 5.42
CA LEU A 4 6.69 -14.43 6.13
C LEU A 4 6.54 -14.46 7.65
N ILE A 5 5.30 -14.36 8.12
CA ILE A 5 4.99 -14.19 9.52
C ILE A 5 4.68 -15.54 10.19
N THR A 6 4.15 -16.51 9.44
CA THR A 6 4.11 -17.92 9.84
C THR A 6 5.52 -18.51 9.95
N ALA A 7 6.44 -18.17 9.04
CA ALA A 7 7.83 -18.64 9.10
C ALA A 7 8.64 -18.11 10.31
N SER A 8 8.22 -16.99 10.91
CA SER A 8 8.87 -16.38 12.07
C SER A 8 8.19 -16.67 13.41
N ALA A 9 7.11 -17.45 13.41
CA ALA A 9 6.27 -17.72 14.58
C ALA A 9 6.42 -19.18 15.02
N PRO A 10 7.17 -19.48 16.09
CA PRO A 10 7.34 -20.85 16.58
C PRO A 10 6.07 -21.47 17.19
N THR A 11 4.98 -20.71 17.36
CA THR A 11 3.81 -21.10 18.18
C THR A 11 2.47 -20.55 17.66
N ASN A 12 1.39 -21.35 17.76
CA ASN A 12 0.02 -21.02 17.33
C ASN A 12 -0.58 -19.72 17.94
N ASN A 13 -0.01 -19.22 19.03
CA ASN A 13 -0.50 -18.06 19.79
C ASN A 13 -0.34 -16.71 19.06
N VAL A 14 0.61 -16.61 18.13
CA VAL A 14 0.90 -15.35 17.42
C VAL A 14 0.15 -15.22 16.08
N LEU A 15 -0.43 -16.30 15.54
CA LEU A 15 -1.15 -16.25 14.25
C LEU A 15 -2.27 -15.20 14.26
N GLY A 16 -3.06 -15.09 15.32
CA GLY A 16 -4.12 -14.09 15.42
C GLY A 16 -3.62 -12.64 15.36
N ALA A 17 -2.53 -12.33 16.08
CA ALA A 17 -1.94 -11.00 16.09
C ALA A 17 -1.35 -10.62 14.72
N ILE A 18 -0.72 -11.59 14.07
CA ILE A 18 -0.15 -11.50 12.73
C ILE A 18 -1.23 -11.23 11.68
N ASN A 19 -2.32 -12.00 11.72
CA ASN A 19 -3.50 -11.85 10.87
C ASN A 19 -4.11 -10.46 11.07
N GLY A 20 -4.24 -10.04 12.33
CA GLY A 20 -4.75 -8.72 12.72
C GLY A 20 -3.91 -7.59 12.13
N LEU A 21 -2.58 -7.62 12.26
CA LEU A 21 -1.69 -6.60 11.68
C LEU A 21 -1.72 -6.58 10.14
N GLY A 22 -1.78 -7.75 9.51
CA GLY A 22 -1.95 -7.84 8.06
C GLY A 22 -3.28 -7.25 7.59
N GLN A 23 -4.36 -7.50 8.32
CA GLN A 23 -5.68 -6.96 7.99
C GLN A 23 -5.81 -5.47 8.28
N THR A 24 -5.21 -4.96 9.37
CA THR A 24 -5.24 -3.52 9.67
C THR A 24 -4.43 -2.74 8.65
N SER A 25 -3.23 -3.19 8.30
CA SER A 25 -2.44 -2.57 7.24
C SER A 25 -3.17 -2.59 5.88
N ALA A 26 -3.78 -3.73 5.52
CA ALA A 26 -4.58 -3.82 4.30
C ALA A 26 -5.83 -2.92 4.34
N SER A 27 -6.48 -2.79 5.49
CA SER A 27 -7.66 -1.92 5.65
C SER A 27 -7.29 -0.44 5.58
N VAL A 28 -6.18 -0.03 6.19
CA VAL A 28 -5.64 1.33 6.10
C VAL A 28 -5.32 1.67 4.64
N ALA A 29 -4.59 0.79 3.95
CA ALA A 29 -4.28 0.98 2.52
C ALA A 29 -5.54 1.13 1.66
N ARG A 30 -6.59 0.35 1.97
CA ARG A 30 -7.86 0.34 1.23
C ARG A 30 -8.71 1.59 1.50
N VAL A 31 -8.53 2.30 2.61
CA VAL A 31 -9.21 3.58 2.92
C VAL A 31 -8.43 4.77 2.37
N VAL A 32 -7.10 4.79 2.53
CA VAL A 32 -6.29 5.95 2.16
C VAL A 32 -6.35 6.23 0.66
N GLY A 33 -6.32 5.20 -0.19
CA GLY A 33 -6.40 5.37 -1.65
C GLY A 33 -7.67 6.10 -2.11
N PRO A 34 -8.88 5.57 -1.79
CA PRO A 34 -10.14 6.21 -2.12
C PRO A 34 -10.30 7.63 -1.54
N THR A 35 -9.88 7.87 -0.31
CA THR A 35 -9.99 9.19 0.33
C THR A 35 -9.12 10.23 -0.36
N LEU A 36 -7.86 9.88 -0.67
CA LEU A 36 -6.95 10.79 -1.38
C LEU A 36 -7.44 11.07 -2.80
N ALA A 37 -7.90 10.04 -3.52
CA ALA A 37 -8.45 10.22 -4.87
C ALA A 37 -9.69 11.12 -4.87
N THR A 38 -10.57 10.96 -3.88
CA THR A 38 -11.78 11.78 -3.73
C THR A 38 -11.45 13.23 -3.40
N SER A 39 -10.56 13.47 -2.44
CA SER A 39 -10.12 14.82 -2.05
C SER A 39 -9.45 15.54 -3.22
N LEU A 40 -8.57 14.84 -3.93
CA LEU A 40 -7.86 15.41 -5.07
C LEU A 40 -8.80 15.70 -6.25
N PHE A 41 -9.83 14.87 -6.47
CA PHE A 41 -10.86 15.13 -7.47
C PHE A 41 -11.70 16.35 -7.15
N ALA A 42 -12.10 16.52 -5.88
CA ALA A 42 -12.80 17.72 -5.45
C ALA A 42 -11.94 18.98 -5.71
N VAL A 43 -10.67 18.97 -5.30
CA VAL A 43 -9.75 20.10 -5.52
C VAL A 43 -9.49 20.36 -7.01
N SER A 44 -9.31 19.31 -7.82
CA SER A 44 -9.09 19.45 -9.27
C SER A 44 -10.29 20.09 -9.96
N LYS A 45 -11.52 19.77 -9.52
CA LYS A 45 -12.77 20.34 -10.05
C LYS A 45 -12.98 21.77 -9.57
N GLU A 46 -12.64 22.07 -8.32
CA GLU A 46 -12.83 23.39 -7.71
C GLU A 46 -11.85 24.43 -8.30
N LEU A 47 -10.60 24.05 -8.51
CA LEU A 47 -9.57 24.93 -9.09
C LEU A 47 -9.54 24.93 -10.62
N ASN A 48 -10.40 24.14 -11.28
CA ASN A 48 -10.42 23.96 -12.74
C ASN A 48 -9.04 23.59 -13.34
N LEU A 49 -8.20 22.92 -12.57
CA LEU A 49 -6.84 22.56 -12.95
C LEU A 49 -6.87 21.50 -14.06
N LEU A 50 -6.16 21.76 -15.16
CA LEU A 50 -6.11 20.89 -16.35
C LEU A 50 -7.50 20.46 -16.87
N GLY A 51 -8.50 21.34 -16.82
CA GLY A 51 -9.85 21.02 -17.30
C GLY A 51 -10.54 19.89 -16.51
N GLY A 52 -10.09 19.60 -15.28
CA GLY A 52 -10.64 18.57 -14.40
C GLY A 52 -9.91 17.22 -14.42
N ASN A 53 -8.84 17.07 -15.22
CA ASN A 53 -8.09 15.80 -15.33
C ASN A 53 -6.83 15.71 -14.45
N ALA A 54 -6.54 16.70 -13.60
CA ALA A 54 -5.32 16.71 -12.78
C ALA A 54 -5.21 15.50 -11.84
N VAL A 55 -6.33 14.91 -11.44
CA VAL A 55 -6.38 13.67 -10.65
C VAL A 55 -5.62 12.52 -11.32
N PHE A 56 -5.80 12.35 -12.63
CA PHE A 56 -5.15 11.26 -13.35
C PHE A 56 -3.63 11.43 -13.36
N VAL A 57 -3.14 12.67 -13.51
CA VAL A 57 -1.70 12.97 -13.49
C VAL A 57 -1.11 12.61 -12.13
N VAL A 58 -1.74 13.03 -11.05
CA VAL A 58 -1.26 12.75 -9.69
C VAL A 58 -1.33 11.26 -9.37
N LEU A 59 -2.39 10.56 -9.79
CA LEU A 59 -2.50 9.11 -9.62
C LEU A 59 -1.41 8.37 -10.40
N ILE A 60 -1.07 8.80 -11.62
CA ILE A 60 0.04 8.24 -12.41
C ILE A 60 1.37 8.46 -11.70
N VAL A 61 1.64 9.67 -11.19
CA VAL A 61 2.87 9.99 -10.46
C VAL A 61 2.97 9.17 -9.18
N LEU A 62 1.88 9.06 -8.41
CA LEU A 62 1.81 8.22 -7.22
C LEU A 62 2.08 6.75 -7.56
N ALA A 63 1.37 6.19 -8.54
CA ALA A 63 1.56 4.80 -8.95
C ALA A 63 3.00 4.53 -9.41
N GLY A 64 3.58 5.44 -10.21
CA GLY A 64 4.97 5.37 -10.63
C GLY A 64 5.95 5.46 -9.47
N GLY A 65 5.72 6.39 -8.53
CA GLY A 65 6.54 6.55 -7.33
C GLY A 65 6.48 5.35 -6.39
N LEU A 66 5.28 4.80 -6.15
CA LEU A 66 5.12 3.56 -5.38
C LEU A 66 5.78 2.37 -6.08
N ARG A 67 5.63 2.24 -7.40
CA ARG A 67 6.28 1.19 -8.19
C ARG A 67 7.80 1.29 -8.09
N TRP A 68 8.34 2.51 -8.20
CA TRP A 68 9.77 2.78 -8.08
C TRP A 68 10.28 2.48 -6.67
N LEU A 69 9.57 2.93 -5.65
CA LEU A 69 9.90 2.64 -4.25
C LEU A 69 9.83 1.14 -3.96
N ALA A 70 8.85 0.43 -4.53
CA ALA A 70 8.74 -1.02 -4.43
C ALA A 70 9.89 -1.73 -5.17
N SER A 71 10.39 -1.19 -6.29
CA SER A 71 11.55 -1.76 -6.97
C SER A 71 12.89 -1.51 -6.26
N GLN A 72 12.94 -0.53 -5.35
CA GLN A 72 14.09 -0.28 -4.48
C GLN A 72 14.09 -1.18 -3.24
N LEU A 73 13.02 -1.95 -3.00
CA LEU A 73 12.99 -2.91 -1.91
C LEU A 73 13.82 -4.15 -2.35
N PRO A 74 14.94 -4.45 -1.68
CA PRO A 74 15.76 -5.60 -2.05
C PRO A 74 14.92 -6.88 -1.87
N ASP A 75 14.83 -7.67 -2.94
CA ASP A 75 14.17 -8.98 -2.99
C ASP A 75 14.96 -10.07 -2.23
N GLU A 76 15.66 -9.72 -1.15
CA GLU A 76 16.27 -10.70 -0.22
C GLU A 76 15.15 -11.30 0.64
N VAL A 77 14.36 -12.15 0.02
CA VAL A 77 13.75 -13.29 0.69
C VAL A 77 14.92 -14.16 1.14
N GLN A 78 15.36 -13.91 2.38
CA GLN A 78 16.37 -14.66 3.09
C GLN A 78 16.11 -16.15 2.88
N ASP A 79 16.94 -16.78 2.04
CA ASP A 79 17.06 -18.21 1.92
C ASP A 79 17.52 -18.70 3.29
N ARG A 80 16.57 -19.23 4.07
CA ARG A 80 16.88 -19.90 5.33
C ARG A 80 17.04 -21.37 4.97
N ASP A 81 18.22 -21.67 4.44
CA ASP A 81 18.82 -22.98 4.59
C ASP A 81 18.87 -23.31 6.09
N GLU A 82 18.43 -24.54 6.41
CA GLU A 82 18.52 -25.28 7.68
C GLU A 82 17.40 -25.08 8.73
#